data_AF-A0AAJ0CPY4-F1
#
_entry.id   AF-A0AAJ0CPY4-F1
#
_cell.length_a   1.000
_cell.length_b   1.000
_cell.length_c   1.000
_cell.angle_alpha   90.00
_cell.angle_beta   90.00
_cell.angle_gamma   90.00
#
_symmetry.space_group_name_H-M   'P 1'
#
loop_
_entity.id
_entity.type
_entity.pdbx_description
1 polymer ?
#
loop_
_entity_poly.entity_id
_entity_poly.type
_entity_poly.pdbx_seq_one_letter_code
_entity_poly.pdbx_strand_id
1 'polypeptide(L)'
;MTSDYLMGSDLDYSHPEVEADVLAWGDWLAKTIPLKGVRFDAIKHFSEDFLQKFVKQMDDKYGKGWFFVGEFWKDSLDDMHAYLDRMEHRFSLFDVPLVHNLSTISQGNGADIRKVFDGTLVQCRPVNAVTLVMNHDTQPYQALEVPISDWFKPLAYSLILLRDQGYPCVWYGDLYGIKGEHEFPPSCNGKLPQLILARKLYAYGRQADYFDYETCIGWVRYGTHDRRNGMAVVLSNAGPGTKRMHVGEMHQGEKWTDIMGWSDGEVVIGGDGFGDFTCGQCSVSVWVNSNAQDRERFNEEFDSDIYKK
;
A
#
# COMPACT_ATOMS: atom_id res chain seq x y z
N MET A 1 26.13 -10.37 -11.07
CA MET A 1 26.00 -9.68 -12.37
C MET A 1 24.54 -9.79 -12.77
N THR A 2 23.76 -8.74 -12.50
CA THR A 2 22.49 -8.55 -13.20
C THR A 2 22.82 -8.25 -14.66
N SER A 3 22.04 -8.81 -15.59
CA SER A 3 22.19 -8.51 -17.02
C SER A 3 21.83 -7.04 -17.24
N ASP A 4 22.65 -6.25 -17.93
CA ASP A 4 22.31 -4.86 -18.25
C ASP A 4 21.15 -4.80 -19.27
N TYR A 5 21.13 -5.74 -20.22
CA TYR A 5 20.11 -5.79 -21.27
C TYR A 5 18.75 -6.30 -20.77
N LEU A 6 17.68 -5.60 -21.16
CA LEU A 6 16.29 -6.01 -20.93
C LEU A 6 15.51 -6.18 -22.24
N MET A 7 15.08 -5.09 -22.88
CA MET A 7 14.21 -5.10 -24.06
C MET A 7 14.51 -3.92 -24.99
N GLY A 8 14.32 -4.12 -26.31
CA GLY A 8 14.48 -3.06 -27.30
C GLY A 8 15.94 -2.65 -27.54
N SER A 9 16.18 -1.36 -27.77
CA SER A 9 17.51 -0.78 -27.92
C SER A 9 17.96 -0.17 -26.59
N ASP A 10 18.94 -0.80 -25.96
CA ASP A 10 19.48 -0.40 -24.66
C ASP A 10 20.31 0.90 -24.77
N LEU A 11 20.05 1.86 -23.88
CA LEU A 11 20.70 3.17 -23.91
C LEU A 11 21.98 3.16 -23.08
N ASP A 12 23.10 3.56 -23.70
CA ASP A 12 24.38 3.69 -23.01
C ASP A 12 24.47 5.02 -22.24
N TYR A 13 24.04 4.98 -20.98
CA TYR A 13 24.12 6.12 -20.06
C TYR A 13 25.56 6.52 -19.67
N SER A 14 26.58 5.75 -20.07
CA SER A 14 27.99 6.16 -19.90
C SER A 14 28.45 7.09 -21.02
N HIS A 15 27.75 7.11 -22.17
CA HIS A 15 28.08 7.98 -23.28
C HIS A 15 27.62 9.44 -22.99
N PRO A 16 28.51 10.44 -23.05
CA PRO A 16 28.18 11.81 -22.65
C PRO A 16 27.00 12.44 -23.41
N GLU A 17 26.84 12.13 -24.70
CA GLU A 17 25.73 12.66 -25.50
C GLU A 17 24.37 12.05 -25.09
N VAL A 18 24.35 10.77 -24.72
CA VAL A 18 23.12 10.10 -24.25
C VAL A 18 22.72 10.64 -22.88
N GLU A 19 23.68 10.78 -21.96
CA GLU A 19 23.43 11.40 -20.65
C GLU A 19 22.87 12.82 -20.81
N ALA A 20 23.50 13.64 -21.66
CA ALA A 20 23.05 15.02 -21.90
C ALA A 20 21.64 15.08 -22.49
N ASP A 21 21.32 14.21 -23.45
CA ASP A 21 19.99 14.17 -24.09
C ASP A 21 18.89 13.76 -23.09
N VAL A 22 19.12 12.71 -22.28
CA VAL A 22 18.11 12.25 -21.32
C VAL A 22 17.94 13.24 -20.15
N LEU A 23 19.01 13.93 -19.73
CA LEU A 23 18.89 15.04 -18.77
C LEU A 23 18.10 16.22 -19.35
N ALA A 24 18.29 16.53 -20.64
CA ALA A 24 17.49 17.54 -21.33
C ALA A 24 16.02 17.12 -21.47
N TRP A 25 15.75 15.84 -21.71
CA TRP A 25 14.40 15.28 -21.70
C TRP A 25 13.73 15.43 -20.33
N GLY A 26 14.43 15.13 -19.24
CA GLY A 26 13.92 15.34 -17.88
C GLY A 26 13.58 16.80 -17.58
N ASP A 27 14.43 17.72 -18.04
CA ASP A 27 14.20 19.16 -17.94
C ASP A 27 12.97 19.62 -18.73
N TRP A 28 12.83 19.13 -19.96
CA TRP A 28 11.66 19.38 -20.79
C TRP A 28 10.39 18.85 -20.12
N LEU A 29 10.40 17.59 -19.66
CA LEU A 29 9.26 16.95 -19.00
C LEU A 29 8.75 17.77 -17.81
N ALA A 30 9.67 18.23 -16.96
CA ALA A 30 9.36 19.05 -15.78
C ALA A 30 8.76 20.43 -16.11
N LYS A 31 9.13 21.01 -17.26
CA LYS A 31 8.58 22.30 -17.74
C LYS A 31 7.24 22.14 -18.44
N THR A 32 7.04 21.02 -19.13
CA THR A 32 5.86 20.79 -19.96
C THR A 32 4.66 20.36 -19.13
N ILE A 33 4.87 19.55 -18.08
CA ILE A 33 3.78 18.98 -17.27
C ILE A 33 4.06 19.29 -15.79
N PRO A 34 3.04 19.68 -14.99
CA PRO A 34 3.22 20.00 -13.56
C PRO A 34 3.37 18.74 -12.70
N LEU A 35 4.38 17.91 -13.00
CA LEU A 35 4.69 16.69 -12.27
C LEU A 35 5.28 17.01 -10.89
N LYS A 36 5.06 16.10 -9.95
CA LYS A 36 5.65 16.12 -8.59
C LYS A 36 6.43 14.85 -8.27
N GLY A 37 6.61 13.98 -9.25
CA GLY A 37 7.34 12.74 -9.10
C GLY A 37 7.51 12.00 -10.40
N VAL A 38 8.40 11.01 -10.38
CA VAL A 38 8.75 10.16 -11.53
C VAL A 38 8.90 8.72 -11.05
N ARG A 39 8.27 7.78 -11.76
CA ARG A 39 8.57 6.35 -11.66
C ARG A 39 9.67 6.03 -12.66
N PHE A 40 10.75 5.43 -12.18
CA PHE A 40 11.78 4.87 -13.04
C PHE A 40 11.52 3.37 -13.22
N ASP A 41 11.37 3.01 -14.48
CA ASP A 41 11.13 1.64 -14.93
C ASP A 41 12.39 0.80 -14.83
N ALA A 42 12.25 -0.49 -14.49
CA ALA A 42 13.31 -1.48 -14.62
C ALA A 42 14.69 -1.06 -14.06
N ILE A 43 14.76 -0.35 -12.92
CA ILE A 43 15.99 0.32 -12.45
C ILE A 43 17.17 -0.60 -12.14
N LYS A 44 16.96 -1.91 -12.05
CA LYS A 44 18.04 -2.93 -12.00
C LYS A 44 18.88 -3.00 -13.29
N HIS A 45 18.37 -2.46 -14.40
CA HIS A 45 18.99 -2.40 -15.72
C HIS A 45 19.44 -0.97 -16.06
N PHE A 46 19.34 -0.04 -15.11
CA PHE A 46 19.52 1.38 -15.35
C PHE A 46 20.76 1.89 -14.61
N SER A 47 21.52 2.80 -15.23
CA SER A 47 22.70 3.40 -14.60
C SER A 47 22.34 4.18 -13.33
N GLU A 48 22.79 3.68 -12.18
CA GLU A 48 22.60 4.34 -10.88
C GLU A 48 23.29 5.71 -10.83
N ASP A 49 24.49 5.83 -11.41
CA ASP A 49 25.23 7.09 -11.50
C ASP A 49 24.44 8.15 -12.28
N PHE A 50 23.79 7.74 -13.37
CA PHE A 50 22.89 8.64 -14.10
C PHE A 50 21.71 9.05 -13.24
N LEU A 51 21.05 8.11 -12.54
CA LEU A 51 19.88 8.42 -11.72
C LEU A 51 20.22 9.43 -10.61
N GLN A 52 21.40 9.32 -10.00
CA GLN A 52 21.88 10.32 -9.04
C GLN A 52 22.01 11.71 -9.68
N LYS A 53 22.62 11.80 -10.87
CA LYS A 53 22.73 13.06 -11.63
C LYS A 53 21.36 13.62 -12.00
N PHE A 54 20.43 12.77 -12.42
CA PHE A 54 19.07 13.16 -12.76
C PHE A 54 18.35 13.74 -11.55
N VAL A 55 18.33 13.02 -10.43
CA VAL A 55 17.71 13.46 -9.16
C VAL A 55 18.32 14.79 -8.71
N LYS A 56 19.65 14.91 -8.77
CA LYS A 56 20.35 16.16 -8.44
C LYS A 56 19.93 17.31 -9.34
N GLN A 57 19.84 17.09 -10.66
CA GLN A 57 19.38 18.12 -11.60
C GLN A 57 17.96 18.60 -11.24
N MET A 58 17.06 17.67 -10.91
CA MET A 58 15.68 18.01 -10.57
C MET A 58 15.62 18.85 -9.30
N ASP A 59 16.38 18.48 -8.27
CA ASP A 59 16.48 19.25 -7.02
C ASP A 59 17.09 20.65 -7.25
N ASP A 60 18.17 20.76 -8.03
CA ASP A 60 18.87 22.02 -8.29
C ASP A 60 17.99 23.01 -9.08
N LYS A 61 17.24 22.53 -10.08
CA LYS A 61 16.46 23.38 -10.99
C LYS A 61 15.04 23.68 -10.50
N TYR A 62 14.40 22.71 -9.85
CA TYR A 62 12.97 22.77 -9.51
C TYR A 62 12.71 22.72 -8.00
N GLY A 63 13.77 22.59 -7.19
CA GLY A 63 13.70 22.50 -5.74
C GLY A 63 13.42 21.09 -5.23
N LYS A 64 13.54 20.94 -3.91
CA LYS A 64 13.31 19.66 -3.21
C LYS A 64 11.81 19.36 -3.11
N GLY A 65 11.46 18.08 -3.14
CA GLY A 65 10.09 17.59 -2.93
C GLY A 65 9.53 16.71 -4.05
N TRP A 66 10.35 16.42 -5.06
CA TRP A 66 10.03 15.39 -6.05
C TRP A 66 9.98 14.01 -5.39
N PHE A 67 8.94 13.26 -5.72
CA PHE A 67 8.80 11.86 -5.34
C PHE A 67 9.39 10.97 -6.43
N PHE A 68 10.44 10.22 -6.10
CA PHE A 68 11.05 9.27 -7.02
C PHE A 68 10.80 7.85 -6.54
N VAL A 69 10.30 6.99 -7.42
CA VAL A 69 10.11 5.57 -7.14
C VAL A 69 10.74 4.72 -8.22
N GLY A 70 11.43 3.66 -7.82
CA GLY A 70 12.05 2.71 -8.73
C GLY A 70 11.40 1.34 -8.69
N GLU A 71 11.25 0.74 -9.86
CA GLU A 71 10.95 -0.67 -10.00
C GLU A 71 12.22 -1.52 -9.90
N PHE A 72 12.63 -1.79 -8.65
CA PHE A 72 13.73 -2.71 -8.37
C PHE A 72 13.17 -4.10 -8.08
N TRP A 73 12.89 -4.88 -9.14
CA TRP A 73 12.30 -6.21 -9.01
C TRP A 73 13.34 -7.25 -8.59
N LYS A 74 13.75 -7.18 -7.32
CA LYS A 74 14.61 -8.15 -6.63
C LYS A 74 14.02 -8.40 -5.24
N ASP A 75 14.01 -9.66 -4.83
CA ASP A 75 13.50 -10.13 -3.54
C ASP A 75 14.54 -10.02 -2.39
N SER A 76 15.74 -9.55 -2.69
CA SER A 76 16.83 -9.39 -1.73
C SER A 76 16.81 -8.01 -1.09
N LEU A 77 16.46 -7.96 0.20
CA LEU A 77 16.51 -6.73 1.01
C LEU A 77 17.90 -6.10 1.05
N ASP A 78 18.97 -6.91 1.09
CA ASP A 78 20.34 -6.40 1.15
C ASP A 78 20.66 -5.55 -0.09
N ASP A 79 20.22 -6.00 -1.26
CA ASP A 79 20.39 -5.25 -2.51
C ASP A 79 19.54 -3.97 -2.54
N MET A 80 18.30 -4.04 -2.05
CA MET A 80 17.42 -2.87 -1.94
C MET A 80 18.01 -1.82 -1.00
N HIS A 81 18.56 -2.25 0.15
CA HIS A 81 19.26 -1.38 1.09
C HIS A 81 20.47 -0.73 0.45
N ALA A 82 21.33 -1.53 -0.17
CA ALA A 82 22.53 -1.03 -0.82
C ALA A 82 22.19 -0.02 -1.94
N TYR A 83 21.12 -0.27 -2.70
CA TYR A 83 20.63 0.67 -3.72
C TYR A 83 20.13 1.98 -3.08
N LEU A 84 19.28 1.90 -2.05
CA LEU A 84 18.75 3.08 -1.37
C LEU A 84 19.84 3.92 -0.70
N ASP A 85 20.85 3.29 -0.12
CA ASP A 85 22.00 3.95 0.51
C ASP A 85 22.81 4.72 -0.55
N ARG A 86 23.04 4.13 -1.74
CA ARG A 86 23.71 4.80 -2.86
C ARG A 86 22.88 5.95 -3.44
N MET A 87 21.56 5.85 -3.41
CA MET A 87 20.65 6.93 -3.82
C MET A 87 20.39 7.97 -2.71
N GLU A 88 21.20 7.97 -1.64
CA GLU A 88 21.10 8.89 -0.50
C GLU A 88 19.68 8.96 0.11
N HIS A 89 18.94 7.85 0.08
CA HIS A 89 17.54 7.75 0.51
C HIS A 89 16.58 8.75 -0.16
N ARG A 90 16.96 9.34 -1.29
CA ARG A 90 16.12 10.23 -2.11
C ARG A 90 15.09 9.47 -2.96
N PHE A 91 15.20 8.16 -2.98
CA PHE A 91 14.38 7.25 -3.75
C PHE A 91 13.49 6.40 -2.85
N SER A 92 12.34 6.01 -3.37
CA SER A 92 11.53 4.92 -2.84
C SER A 92 11.60 3.72 -3.79
N LEU A 93 11.36 2.52 -3.29
CA LEU A 93 11.28 1.29 -4.09
C LEU A 93 9.93 0.62 -3.87
N PHE A 94 9.43 -0.07 -4.89
CA PHE A 94 8.31 -0.98 -4.69
C PHE A 94 8.72 -2.14 -3.77
N ASP A 95 7.89 -2.45 -2.78
CA ASP A 95 8.15 -3.49 -1.79
C ASP A 95 7.80 -4.88 -2.36
N VAL A 96 8.65 -5.36 -3.25
CA VAL A 96 8.51 -6.68 -3.90
C VAL A 96 8.49 -7.83 -2.89
N PRO A 97 9.33 -7.85 -1.84
CA PRO A 97 9.22 -8.87 -0.80
C PRO A 97 7.84 -8.92 -0.13
N LEU A 98 7.21 -7.76 0.12
CA LEU A 98 5.84 -7.73 0.66
C LEU A 98 4.82 -8.37 -0.30
N VAL A 99 4.92 -8.12 -1.60
CA VAL A 99 4.04 -8.74 -2.62
C VAL A 99 4.17 -10.27 -2.57
N HIS A 100 5.39 -10.80 -2.48
CA HIS A 100 5.62 -12.24 -2.34
C HIS A 100 5.08 -12.82 -1.03
N ASN A 101 5.22 -12.11 0.09
CA ASN A 101 4.63 -12.51 1.37
C ASN A 101 3.10 -12.57 1.29
N LEU A 102 2.47 -11.54 0.72
CA LEU A 102 1.02 -11.49 0.52
C LEU A 102 0.53 -12.63 -0.37
N SER A 103 1.22 -12.90 -1.48
CA SER A 103 0.91 -14.01 -2.38
C SER A 103 1.03 -15.35 -1.65
N THR A 104 2.15 -15.62 -0.98
CA THR A 104 2.39 -16.87 -0.25
C THR A 104 1.33 -17.13 0.83
N ILE A 105 1.01 -16.11 1.64
CA ILE A 105 -0.01 -16.21 2.69
C ILE A 105 -1.39 -16.46 2.08
N SER A 106 -1.71 -15.82 0.96
CA SER A 106 -3.02 -15.96 0.29
C SER A 106 -3.29 -17.34 -0.30
N GLN A 107 -2.25 -18.16 -0.48
CA GLN A 107 -2.36 -19.54 -0.96
C GLN A 107 -2.50 -20.55 0.20
N GLY A 108 -2.22 -20.13 1.43
CA GLY A 108 -2.35 -20.94 2.63
C GLY A 108 -3.77 -20.92 3.21
N ASN A 109 -4.16 -22.02 3.88
CA ASN A 109 -5.37 -22.05 4.70
C ASN A 109 -4.99 -21.82 6.17
N GLY A 110 -5.19 -20.60 6.67
CA GLY A 110 -4.79 -20.22 8.03
C GLY A 110 -3.27 -20.04 8.21
N ALA A 111 -2.59 -19.46 7.23
CA ALA A 111 -1.19 -19.08 7.35
C ALA A 111 -0.96 -18.06 8.48
N ASP A 112 0.24 -18.05 9.08
CA ASP A 112 0.61 -17.11 10.14
C ASP A 112 0.79 -15.69 9.58
N ILE A 113 -0.26 -14.87 9.69
CA ILE A 113 -0.30 -13.49 9.19
C ILE A 113 0.50 -12.51 10.05
N ARG A 114 0.97 -12.91 11.22
CA ARG A 114 1.87 -12.06 12.03
C ARG A 114 3.18 -11.77 11.30
N LYS A 115 3.59 -12.69 10.42
CA LYS A 115 4.84 -12.66 9.66
C LYS A 115 4.74 -11.95 8.32
N VAL A 116 3.59 -11.35 8.00
CA VAL A 116 3.36 -10.74 6.67
C VAL A 116 4.40 -9.66 6.31
N PHE A 117 4.93 -8.96 7.31
CA PHE A 117 5.96 -7.92 7.11
C PHE A 117 7.39 -8.42 7.31
N ASP A 118 7.61 -9.69 7.67
CA ASP A 118 8.95 -10.20 7.91
C ASP A 118 9.76 -10.19 6.60
N GLY A 119 10.95 -9.59 6.67
CA GLY A 119 11.82 -9.50 5.50
C GLY A 119 11.27 -8.57 4.40
N THR A 120 10.44 -7.59 4.76
CA THR A 120 9.90 -6.60 3.81
C THR A 120 10.57 -5.24 3.89
N LEU A 121 10.54 -4.48 2.79
CA LEU A 121 11.16 -3.15 2.79
C LEU A 121 10.41 -2.20 3.73
N VAL A 122 9.08 -2.30 3.81
CA VAL A 122 8.27 -1.49 4.70
C VAL A 122 8.61 -1.72 6.17
N GLN A 123 9.03 -2.93 6.55
CA GLN A 123 9.47 -3.24 7.92
C GLN A 123 10.75 -2.49 8.29
N CYS A 124 11.73 -2.38 7.38
CA CYS A 124 13.07 -1.85 7.69
C CYS A 124 13.32 -0.41 7.19
N ARG A 125 12.57 0.06 6.19
CA ARG A 125 12.65 1.39 5.55
C ARG A 125 11.24 1.91 5.18
N PRO A 126 10.33 2.10 6.15
CA PRO A 126 8.92 2.44 5.88
C PRO A 126 8.73 3.74 5.08
N VAL A 127 9.65 4.69 5.17
CA VAL A 127 9.60 5.97 4.43
C VAL A 127 10.16 5.90 3.01
N ASN A 128 10.73 4.76 2.60
CA ASN A 128 11.23 4.52 1.25
C ASN A 128 10.49 3.34 0.58
N ALA A 129 9.45 2.79 1.22
CA ALA A 129 8.72 1.63 0.73
C ALA A 129 7.41 2.03 0.07
N VAL A 130 7.24 1.73 -1.22
CA VAL A 130 5.96 1.77 -1.90
C VAL A 130 5.33 0.39 -1.81
N THR A 131 4.34 0.24 -0.94
CA THR A 131 3.64 -1.02 -0.71
C THR A 131 2.50 -1.17 -1.71
N LEU A 132 2.32 -2.37 -2.26
CA LEU A 132 1.31 -2.66 -3.27
C LEU A 132 0.77 -4.09 -3.09
N VAL A 133 -0.42 -4.33 -3.63
CA VAL A 133 -1.00 -5.68 -3.74
C VAL A 133 -0.70 -6.27 -5.12
N MET A 134 -0.88 -5.49 -6.18
CA MET A 134 -0.67 -5.92 -7.56
C MET A 134 -0.25 -4.72 -8.42
N ASN A 135 0.30 -4.96 -9.61
CA ASN A 135 0.53 -3.94 -10.63
C ASN A 135 0.31 -4.53 -12.04
N HIS A 136 0.70 -3.76 -13.07
CA HIS A 136 0.54 -4.14 -14.47
C HIS A 136 1.41 -5.34 -14.90
N ASP A 137 2.52 -5.61 -14.23
CA ASP A 137 3.44 -6.71 -14.57
C ASP A 137 3.22 -7.96 -13.70
N THR A 138 2.60 -7.81 -12.52
CA THR A 138 2.35 -8.91 -11.58
C THR A 138 0.94 -9.47 -11.63
N GLN A 139 0.05 -8.86 -12.40
CA GLN A 139 -1.30 -9.37 -12.63
C GLN A 139 -1.26 -10.70 -13.40
N PRO A 140 -2.36 -11.48 -13.40
CA PRO A 140 -2.44 -12.73 -14.15
C PRO A 140 -2.05 -12.55 -15.62
N TYR A 141 -1.36 -13.55 -16.19
CA TYR A 141 -0.94 -13.61 -17.59
C TYR A 141 0.17 -12.62 -17.98
N GLN A 142 0.95 -12.13 -17.02
CA GLN A 142 2.07 -11.22 -17.26
C GLN A 142 3.41 -11.84 -16.87
N ALA A 143 4.51 -11.24 -17.32
CA ALA A 143 5.85 -11.81 -17.18
C ALA A 143 6.32 -11.95 -15.73
N LEU A 144 5.83 -11.09 -14.83
CA LEU A 144 6.18 -11.07 -13.41
C LEU A 144 4.99 -11.52 -12.54
N GLU A 145 4.10 -12.36 -13.07
CA GLU A 145 2.89 -12.81 -12.38
C GLU A 145 3.19 -13.33 -10.96
N VAL A 146 2.57 -12.69 -9.96
CA VAL A 146 2.62 -13.07 -8.54
C VAL A 146 1.19 -13.01 -7.99
N PRO A 147 0.41 -14.10 -8.13
CA PRO A 147 -1.02 -14.05 -7.90
C PRO A 147 -1.35 -13.96 -6.41
N ILE A 148 -2.29 -13.09 -6.07
CA ILE A 148 -2.90 -12.99 -4.74
C ILE A 148 -4.34 -13.44 -4.84
N SER A 149 -4.73 -14.43 -4.04
CA SER A 149 -6.08 -14.99 -4.05
C SER A 149 -7.14 -13.92 -3.77
N ASP A 150 -8.24 -13.94 -4.54
CA ASP A 150 -9.27 -12.88 -4.48
C ASP A 150 -9.87 -12.69 -3.09
N TRP A 151 -10.07 -13.78 -2.33
CA TRP A 151 -10.58 -13.73 -0.96
C TRP A 151 -9.63 -12.99 0.00
N PHE A 152 -8.32 -12.97 -0.29
CA PHE A 152 -7.30 -12.34 0.54
C PHE A 152 -7.04 -10.88 0.18
N LYS A 153 -7.44 -10.42 -1.01
CA LYS A 153 -7.23 -9.03 -1.46
C LYS A 153 -7.77 -7.98 -0.47
N PRO A 154 -8.96 -8.12 0.16
CA PRO A 154 -9.40 -7.19 1.20
C PRO A 154 -8.43 -7.08 2.39
N LEU A 155 -7.85 -8.21 2.81
CA LEU A 155 -6.89 -8.27 3.93
C LEU A 155 -5.58 -7.60 3.51
N ALA A 156 -5.08 -7.93 2.32
CA ALA A 156 -3.86 -7.34 1.75
C ALA A 156 -3.97 -5.81 1.61
N TYR A 157 -5.09 -5.32 1.05
CA TYR A 157 -5.33 -3.89 0.93
C TYR A 157 -5.48 -3.20 2.29
N SER A 158 -6.10 -3.86 3.27
CA SER A 158 -6.18 -3.31 4.63
C SER A 158 -4.81 -3.16 5.28
N LEU A 159 -3.91 -4.13 5.09
CA LEU A 159 -2.55 -4.08 5.60
C LEU A 159 -1.76 -2.88 5.04
N ILE A 160 -1.88 -2.59 3.75
CA ILE A 160 -1.13 -1.47 3.14
C ILE A 160 -1.81 -0.11 3.31
N LEU A 161 -3.16 -0.05 3.33
CA LEU A 161 -3.89 1.22 3.37
C LEU A 161 -4.08 1.75 4.79
N LEU A 162 -4.34 0.87 5.76
CA LEU A 162 -4.87 1.28 7.06
C LEU A 162 -3.79 1.37 8.15
N ARG A 163 -2.56 0.98 7.83
CA ARG A 163 -1.39 1.13 8.71
C ARG A 163 -0.67 2.47 8.48
N ASP A 164 0.24 2.83 9.37
CA ASP A 164 1.00 4.08 9.33
C ASP A 164 2.26 4.03 8.46
N GLN A 165 2.82 2.84 8.25
CA GLN A 165 4.05 2.61 7.50
C GLN A 165 3.80 2.39 6.01
N GLY A 166 4.74 2.85 5.18
CA GLY A 166 4.72 2.66 3.73
C GLY A 166 3.88 3.69 2.98
N TYR A 167 4.14 3.77 1.68
CA TYR A 167 3.37 4.53 0.71
C TYR A 167 2.47 3.56 -0.06
N PRO A 168 1.17 3.42 0.29
CA PRO A 168 0.30 2.49 -0.40
C PRO A 168 0.02 2.92 -1.84
N CYS A 169 0.26 2.01 -2.77
CA CYS A 169 -0.09 2.13 -4.18
C CYS A 169 -1.27 1.20 -4.48
N VAL A 170 -2.38 1.80 -4.89
CA VAL A 170 -3.60 1.07 -5.28
C VAL A 170 -3.53 0.71 -6.75
N TRP A 171 -3.79 -0.55 -7.08
CA TRP A 171 -3.82 -0.99 -8.47
C TRP A 171 -5.13 -0.57 -9.17
N TYR A 172 -4.99 0.00 -10.36
CA TYR A 172 -6.13 0.39 -11.20
C TYR A 172 -7.07 -0.80 -11.47
N GLY A 173 -6.51 -1.96 -11.83
CA GLY A 173 -7.32 -3.14 -12.17
C GLY A 173 -8.09 -3.71 -10.98
N ASP A 174 -7.59 -3.56 -9.75
CA ASP A 174 -8.35 -3.97 -8.57
C ASP A 174 -9.46 -2.97 -8.20
N LEU A 175 -9.31 -1.70 -8.58
CA LEU A 175 -10.28 -0.65 -8.29
C LEU A 175 -11.42 -0.60 -9.31
N TYR A 176 -11.09 -0.73 -10.60
CA TYR A 176 -12.02 -0.56 -11.72
C TYR A 176 -12.28 -1.85 -12.51
N GLY A 177 -11.52 -2.92 -12.26
CA GLY A 177 -11.45 -4.07 -13.15
C GLY A 177 -10.60 -3.78 -14.38
N ILE A 178 -10.29 -4.82 -15.14
CA ILE A 178 -9.67 -4.72 -16.47
C ILE A 178 -10.62 -5.34 -17.50
N LYS A 179 -10.75 -4.65 -18.64
CA LYS A 179 -11.42 -5.15 -19.84
C LYS A 179 -10.38 -5.60 -20.86
N GLY A 180 -10.76 -6.51 -21.75
CA GLY A 180 -9.90 -7.00 -22.83
C GLY A 180 -9.98 -8.51 -22.96
N GLU A 181 -8.92 -9.11 -23.49
CA GLU A 181 -8.82 -10.57 -23.69
C GLU A 181 -8.84 -11.36 -22.37
N HIS A 182 -8.22 -10.81 -21.33
CA HIS A 182 -8.20 -11.36 -19.97
C HIS A 182 -8.92 -10.42 -19.01
N GLU A 183 -10.25 -10.37 -19.10
CA GLU A 183 -11.05 -9.52 -18.22
C GLU A 183 -11.11 -10.04 -16.79
N PHE A 184 -11.14 -9.11 -15.84
CA PHE A 184 -11.47 -9.39 -14.45
C PHE A 184 -12.19 -8.21 -13.80
N PRO A 185 -13.15 -8.46 -12.90
CA PRO A 185 -13.93 -7.41 -12.25
C PRO A 185 -13.11 -6.66 -11.19
N PRO A 186 -13.61 -5.53 -10.66
CA PRO A 186 -13.07 -4.92 -9.45
C PRO A 186 -12.94 -5.94 -8.31
N SER A 187 -11.84 -5.81 -7.56
CA SER A 187 -11.51 -6.69 -6.44
C SER A 187 -12.25 -6.29 -5.15
N CYS A 188 -12.05 -7.09 -4.10
CA CYS A 188 -12.62 -6.85 -2.76
C CYS A 188 -14.15 -6.74 -2.74
N ASN A 189 -14.87 -7.39 -3.66
CA ASN A 189 -16.32 -7.25 -3.82
C ASN A 189 -16.77 -5.78 -3.93
N GLY A 190 -15.97 -4.94 -4.60
CA GLY A 190 -16.25 -3.51 -4.76
C GLY A 190 -16.00 -2.64 -3.52
N LYS A 191 -15.40 -3.19 -2.45
CA LYS A 191 -15.18 -2.49 -1.18
C LYS A 191 -13.83 -1.78 -1.06
N LEU A 192 -12.94 -1.92 -2.05
CA LEU A 192 -11.65 -1.22 -2.07
C LEU A 192 -11.78 0.33 -1.95
N PRO A 193 -12.74 1.01 -2.61
CA PRO A 193 -13.00 2.43 -2.39
C PRO A 193 -13.29 2.78 -0.92
N GLN A 194 -13.99 1.90 -0.19
CA GLN A 194 -14.30 2.11 1.22
C GLN A 194 -13.04 1.99 2.11
N LEU A 195 -12.12 1.07 1.81
CA LEU A 195 -10.82 1.02 2.49
C LEU A 195 -9.98 2.29 2.23
N ILE A 196 -10.00 2.81 1.00
CA ILE A 196 -9.33 4.07 0.65
C ILE A 196 -9.97 5.25 1.40
N LEU A 197 -11.30 5.28 1.50
CA LEU A 197 -12.03 6.30 2.25
C LEU A 197 -11.73 6.22 3.74
N ALA A 198 -11.69 5.02 4.31
CA ALA A 198 -11.31 4.78 5.71
C ALA A 198 -9.89 5.30 5.99
N ARG A 199 -8.96 5.05 5.06
CA ARG A 199 -7.62 5.65 5.13
C ARG A 199 -7.66 7.17 5.19
N LYS A 200 -8.42 7.79 4.28
CA LYS A 200 -8.53 9.25 4.14
C LYS A 200 -9.18 9.93 5.35
N LEU A 201 -10.06 9.24 6.07
CA LEU A 201 -10.80 9.85 7.18
C LEU A 201 -10.23 9.49 8.56
N TYR A 202 -9.78 8.25 8.74
CA TYR A 202 -9.62 7.68 10.09
C TYR A 202 -8.25 7.04 10.36
N ALA A 203 -7.46 6.73 9.33
CA ALA A 203 -6.14 6.08 9.49
C ALA A 203 -5.01 7.08 9.83
N TYR A 204 -5.18 7.81 10.93
CA TYR A 204 -4.25 8.84 11.38
C TYR A 204 -3.71 8.58 12.78
N GLY A 205 -2.60 9.24 13.09
CA GLY A 205 -2.01 9.21 14.42
C GLY A 205 -1.21 7.96 14.71
N ARG A 206 -0.85 7.85 16.00
CA ARG A 206 -0.10 6.72 16.54
C ARG A 206 -0.82 5.42 16.22
N GLN A 207 -0.04 4.37 15.96
CA GLN A 207 -0.52 3.01 15.82
C GLN A 207 -0.23 2.17 17.08
N ALA A 208 -1.11 1.24 17.39
CA ALA A 208 -0.84 0.13 18.32
C ALA A 208 -1.25 -1.19 17.68
N ASP A 209 -0.32 -2.14 17.63
CA ASP A 209 -0.50 -3.43 16.97
C ASP A 209 -0.87 -4.54 17.97
N TYR A 210 -1.79 -5.41 17.55
CA TYR A 210 -2.26 -6.60 18.26
C TYR A 210 -2.01 -7.84 17.37
N PHE A 211 -0.72 -8.14 17.15
CA PHE A 211 -0.23 -9.25 16.34
C PHE A 211 0.09 -10.48 17.22
N ASP A 212 -0.85 -10.83 18.09
CA ASP A 212 -0.68 -11.81 19.16
C ASP A 212 -1.31 -13.19 18.85
N TYR A 213 -1.96 -13.36 17.70
CA TYR A 213 -2.53 -14.64 17.25
C TYR A 213 -2.27 -14.87 15.76
N GLU A 214 -2.00 -16.12 15.38
CA GLU A 214 -1.41 -16.44 14.07
C GLU A 214 -2.32 -16.10 12.90
N THR A 215 -3.62 -16.30 13.05
CA THR A 215 -4.60 -16.13 11.96
C THR A 215 -5.55 -14.96 12.16
N CYS A 216 -5.43 -14.24 13.28
CA CYS A 216 -6.27 -13.09 13.62
C CYS A 216 -5.39 -12.02 14.25
N ILE A 217 -5.31 -10.86 13.60
CA ILE A 217 -4.52 -9.71 14.04
C ILE A 217 -5.41 -8.46 14.06
N GLY A 218 -4.98 -7.45 14.80
CA GLY A 218 -5.62 -6.16 14.77
C GLY A 218 -4.65 -5.02 15.01
N TRP A 219 -5.11 -3.81 14.78
CA TRP A 219 -4.38 -2.60 15.14
C TRP A 219 -5.34 -1.43 15.34
N VAL A 220 -4.88 -0.45 16.10
CA VAL A 220 -5.60 0.80 16.35
C VAL A 220 -4.81 1.96 15.76
N ARG A 221 -5.50 2.89 15.12
CA ARG A 221 -5.01 4.22 14.77
C ARG A 221 -5.73 5.23 15.66
N TYR A 222 -4.99 5.91 16.54
CA TYR A 222 -5.57 6.76 17.59
C TYR A 222 -6.08 8.11 17.12
N GLY A 223 -5.93 8.43 15.83
CA GLY A 223 -6.21 9.76 15.34
C GLY A 223 -5.17 10.81 15.76
N THR A 224 -5.41 12.03 15.33
CA THR A 224 -4.57 13.21 15.58
C THR A 224 -5.44 14.33 16.13
N HIS A 225 -4.82 15.41 16.61
CA HIS A 225 -5.53 16.55 17.19
C HIS A 225 -6.64 17.14 16.29
N ASP A 226 -6.45 17.09 14.97
CA ASP A 226 -7.34 17.55 13.90
C ASP A 226 -8.18 16.43 13.27
N ARG A 227 -7.84 15.16 13.51
CA ARG A 227 -8.61 13.97 13.07
C ARG A 227 -8.74 12.96 14.21
N ARG A 228 -9.64 13.23 15.15
CA ARG A 228 -9.67 12.58 16.47
C ARG A 228 -10.32 11.20 16.51
N ASN A 229 -11.14 10.85 15.53
CA ASN A 229 -11.99 9.66 15.61
C ASN A 229 -11.19 8.36 15.63
N GLY A 230 -10.05 8.31 14.93
CA GLY A 230 -9.25 7.09 14.81
C GLY A 230 -10.02 5.92 14.21
N MET A 231 -9.46 4.72 14.30
CA MET A 231 -10.12 3.47 13.93
C MET A 231 -9.47 2.26 14.61
N ALA A 232 -10.24 1.19 14.73
CA ALA A 232 -9.80 -0.13 15.18
C ALA A 232 -10.02 -1.12 14.03
N VAL A 233 -8.96 -1.81 13.60
CA VAL A 233 -9.02 -2.78 12.51
C VAL A 233 -8.80 -4.17 13.10
N VAL A 234 -9.65 -5.12 12.75
CA VAL A 234 -9.47 -6.54 13.07
C VAL A 234 -9.61 -7.32 11.77
N LEU A 235 -8.68 -8.22 11.50
CA LEU A 235 -8.78 -9.12 10.36
C LEU A 235 -8.38 -10.53 10.72
N SER A 236 -9.00 -11.49 10.04
CA SER A 236 -8.72 -12.91 10.17
C SER A 236 -8.62 -13.57 8.80
N ASN A 237 -7.59 -14.40 8.60
CA ASN A 237 -7.44 -15.23 7.39
C ASN A 237 -7.91 -16.68 7.60
N ALA A 238 -8.51 -16.99 8.75
CA ALA A 238 -9.12 -18.28 9.08
C ALA A 238 -10.56 -18.06 9.57
N GLY A 239 -10.96 -18.64 10.70
CA GLY A 239 -12.30 -18.45 11.27
C GLY A 239 -12.55 -17.02 11.80
N PRO A 240 -13.77 -16.72 12.30
CA PRO A 240 -14.07 -15.44 12.93
C PRO A 240 -13.10 -15.10 14.07
N GLY A 241 -12.82 -13.83 14.26
CA GLY A 241 -11.83 -13.37 15.22
C GLY A 241 -12.30 -12.20 16.06
N THR A 242 -11.82 -12.12 17.30
CA THR A 242 -12.06 -11.01 18.22
C THR A 242 -10.73 -10.49 18.76
N LYS A 243 -10.60 -9.17 18.89
CA LYS A 243 -9.48 -8.50 19.56
C LYS A 243 -10.00 -7.50 20.57
N ARG A 244 -9.56 -7.65 21.82
CA ARG A 244 -9.71 -6.62 22.84
C ARG A 244 -8.63 -5.57 22.62
N MET A 245 -8.99 -4.40 22.10
CA MET A 245 -8.04 -3.35 21.75
C MET A 245 -8.36 -2.05 22.46
N HIS A 246 -7.30 -1.30 22.80
CA HIS A 246 -7.39 0.00 23.44
C HIS A 246 -7.49 1.08 22.36
N VAL A 247 -8.61 1.79 22.33
CA VAL A 247 -8.82 2.94 21.44
C VAL A 247 -8.62 4.28 22.14
N GLY A 248 -8.57 4.27 23.48
CA GLY A 248 -8.32 5.44 24.31
C GLY A 248 -9.52 5.84 25.16
N GLU A 249 -9.25 6.34 26.36
CA GLU A 249 -10.25 6.68 27.37
C GLU A 249 -11.14 7.86 26.94
N MET A 250 -10.66 8.69 26.01
CA MET A 250 -11.47 9.75 25.40
C MET A 250 -12.69 9.22 24.64
N HIS A 251 -12.66 7.94 24.24
CA HIS A 251 -13.78 7.27 23.56
C HIS A 251 -14.72 6.55 24.52
N GLN A 252 -14.54 6.66 25.84
CA GLN A 252 -15.40 5.99 26.82
C GLN A 252 -16.89 6.24 26.54
N GLY A 253 -17.66 5.14 26.51
CA GLY A 253 -19.10 5.17 26.29
C GLY A 253 -19.52 5.41 24.85
N GLU A 254 -18.59 5.67 23.93
CA GLU A 254 -18.87 5.73 22.51
C GLU A 254 -19.30 4.35 21.97
N LYS A 255 -20.15 4.39 20.97
CA LYS A 255 -20.62 3.23 20.21
C LYS A 255 -19.84 3.17 18.91
N TRP A 256 -19.21 2.05 18.65
CA TRP A 256 -18.38 1.81 17.47
C TRP A 256 -19.02 0.73 16.62
N THR A 257 -19.05 0.95 15.30
CA THR A 257 -19.65 0.03 14.32
C THR A 257 -18.74 -0.14 13.11
N ASP A 258 -18.80 -1.31 12.46
CA ASP A 258 -18.00 -1.64 11.27
C ASP A 258 -18.43 -0.77 10.07
N ILE A 259 -17.50 -0.05 9.45
CA ILE A 259 -17.76 0.74 8.24
C ILE A 259 -17.66 -0.10 6.94
N MET A 260 -17.12 -1.32 7.00
CA MET A 260 -17.10 -2.21 5.83
C MET A 260 -18.43 -2.92 5.61
N GLY A 261 -19.23 -3.07 6.68
CA GLY A 261 -20.53 -3.75 6.66
C GLY A 261 -20.41 -5.27 6.56
N TRP A 262 -19.29 -5.84 7.03
CA TRP A 262 -19.07 -7.30 7.03
C TRP A 262 -19.22 -7.93 8.42
N SER A 263 -19.23 -7.11 9.48
CA SER A 263 -19.65 -7.51 10.82
C SER A 263 -20.89 -6.74 11.24
N ASP A 264 -21.92 -7.47 11.69
CA ASP A 264 -23.03 -6.89 12.42
C ASP A 264 -22.62 -6.63 13.88
N GLY A 265 -23.24 -5.63 14.51
CA GLY A 265 -23.09 -5.36 15.93
C GLY A 265 -22.54 -3.97 16.26
N GLU A 266 -22.43 -3.73 17.56
CA GLU A 266 -21.97 -2.47 18.16
C GLU A 266 -21.00 -2.80 19.29
N VAL A 267 -19.86 -2.10 19.33
CA VAL A 267 -18.89 -2.17 20.43
C VAL A 267 -19.01 -0.89 21.25
N VAL A 268 -19.34 -1.03 22.53
CA VAL A 268 -19.32 0.11 23.46
C VAL A 268 -17.96 0.15 24.14
N ILE A 269 -17.26 1.28 24.03
CA ILE A 269 -15.93 1.45 24.61
C ILE A 269 -16.04 1.58 26.13
N GLY A 270 -15.27 0.76 26.85
CA GLY A 270 -15.20 0.76 28.30
C GLY A 270 -14.56 2.03 28.88
N GLY A 271 -14.70 2.22 30.20
CA GLY A 271 -14.03 3.31 30.92
C GLY A 271 -12.51 3.18 31.00
N ASP A 272 -11.99 2.00 30.69
CA ASP A 272 -10.57 1.71 30.49
C ASP A 272 -10.09 2.01 29.06
N GLY A 273 -10.96 2.52 28.17
CA GLY A 273 -10.64 2.80 26.78
C GLY A 273 -10.56 1.57 25.87
N PHE A 274 -10.95 0.38 26.36
CA PHE A 274 -10.93 -0.86 25.58
C PHE A 274 -12.30 -1.20 24.97
N GLY A 275 -12.27 -1.88 23.83
CA GLY A 275 -13.43 -2.54 23.22
C GLY A 275 -13.07 -3.92 22.69
N ASP A 276 -14.06 -4.83 22.64
CA ASP A 276 -13.93 -6.16 22.05
C ASP A 276 -14.42 -6.12 20.59
N PHE A 277 -13.48 -5.93 19.66
CA PHE A 277 -13.77 -5.75 18.24
C PHE A 277 -13.73 -7.09 17.50
N THR A 278 -14.70 -7.33 16.63
CA THR A 278 -14.85 -8.60 15.91
C THR A 278 -14.60 -8.46 14.41
N CYS A 279 -14.30 -9.57 13.74
CA CYS A 279 -14.33 -9.70 12.29
C CYS A 279 -14.86 -11.08 11.90
N GLY A 280 -15.43 -11.18 10.69
CA GLY A 280 -15.86 -12.45 10.12
C GLY A 280 -14.70 -13.38 9.74
N GLN A 281 -15.03 -14.59 9.31
CA GLN A 281 -14.08 -15.50 8.70
C GLN A 281 -13.50 -14.92 7.42
N CYS A 282 -12.19 -15.08 7.20
CA CYS A 282 -11.49 -14.63 5.98
C CYS A 282 -11.85 -13.19 5.60
N SER A 283 -11.93 -12.30 6.60
CA SER A 283 -12.51 -10.96 6.47
C SER A 283 -11.74 -9.95 7.31
N VAL A 284 -12.05 -8.67 7.10
CA VAL A 284 -11.53 -7.53 7.85
C VAL A 284 -12.67 -6.60 8.23
N SER A 285 -12.73 -6.21 9.49
CA SER A 285 -13.68 -5.19 9.96
C SER A 285 -12.92 -3.95 10.40
N VAL A 286 -13.47 -2.80 10.06
CA VAL A 286 -12.91 -1.49 10.40
C VAL A 286 -13.93 -0.78 11.27
N TRP A 287 -13.65 -0.71 12.56
CA TRP A 287 -14.52 -0.14 13.57
C TRP A 287 -14.17 1.32 13.79
N VAL A 288 -15.19 2.16 13.76
CA VAL A 288 -15.10 3.61 14.01
C VAL A 288 -16.33 4.02 14.82
N ASN A 289 -16.24 5.09 15.62
CA ASN A 289 -17.38 5.71 16.28
C ASN A 289 -18.55 5.91 15.29
N SER A 290 -19.77 5.51 15.68
CA SER A 290 -20.97 5.62 14.85
C SER A 290 -21.36 7.06 14.53
N ASN A 291 -20.90 8.03 15.32
CA ASN A 291 -21.08 9.46 15.12
C ASN A 291 -19.82 10.16 14.58
N ALA A 292 -18.83 9.39 14.08
CA ALA A 292 -17.63 9.98 13.52
C ALA A 292 -17.95 10.91 12.34
N GLN A 293 -17.24 12.03 12.27
CA GLN A 293 -17.33 12.99 11.18
C GLN A 293 -17.06 12.33 9.82
N ASP A 294 -17.87 12.67 8.82
CA ASP A 294 -17.80 12.20 7.43
C ASP A 294 -18.09 10.68 7.25
N ARG A 295 -18.66 10.02 8.28
CA ARG A 295 -19.01 8.59 8.23
C ARG A 295 -20.13 8.30 7.24
N GLU A 296 -21.06 9.22 7.03
CA GLU A 296 -22.18 9.06 6.09
C GLU A 296 -21.71 8.82 4.64
N ARG A 297 -20.48 9.22 4.30
CA ARG A 297 -19.88 9.01 2.99
C ARG A 297 -19.64 7.53 2.64
N PHE A 298 -19.67 6.63 3.62
CA PHE A 298 -19.62 5.18 3.37
C PHE A 298 -20.93 4.62 2.78
N ASN A 299 -22.00 5.40 2.80
CA ASN A 299 -23.27 5.07 2.14
C ASN A 299 -23.29 5.53 0.66
N GLU A 300 -22.29 6.30 0.21
CA GLU A 300 -22.16 6.72 -1.17
C GLU A 300 -21.74 5.53 -2.04
N GLU A 301 -22.38 5.37 -3.19
CA GLU A 301 -21.97 4.38 -4.19
C GLU A 301 -20.78 4.92 -5.00
N PHE A 302 -19.71 4.14 -5.08
CA PHE A 302 -18.56 4.45 -5.93
C PHE A 302 -18.79 3.88 -7.33
N ASP A 303 -18.83 4.75 -8.34
CA ASP A 303 -18.89 4.37 -9.74
C ASP A 303 -17.56 3.74 -10.18
N SER A 304 -17.49 2.40 -10.09
CA SER A 304 -16.36 1.60 -10.58
C SER A 304 -16.48 1.24 -12.06
N ASP A 305 -17.62 1.50 -12.71
CA ASP A 305 -17.85 1.12 -14.10
C ASP A 305 -17.55 2.28 -15.06
N ILE A 306 -16.27 2.62 -15.13
CA ILE A 306 -15.77 3.69 -15.99
C ILE A 306 -15.77 3.34 -17.47
N TYR A 307 -16.15 2.10 -17.83
CA TYR A 307 -16.19 1.59 -19.20
C TYR A 307 -17.54 1.77 -19.90
N LYS A 308 -18.62 2.07 -19.15
CA LYS A 308 -19.97 2.27 -19.70
C LYS A 308 -20.24 3.68 -20.26
N LYS A 309 -19.24 4.56 -20.29
CA LYS A 309 -19.38 5.96 -20.73
C LYS A 309 -18.95 6.16 -22.19
#